data_AF-A0A4V1K2M7-F1
#
_entry.id   AF-A0A4V1K2M7-F1
#
_cell.length_a   1.000
_cell.length_b   1.000
_cell.length_c   1.000
_cell.angle_alpha   90.00
_cell.angle_beta   90.00
_cell.angle_gamma   90.00
#
_symmetry.space_group_name_H-M   'P 1'
#
loop_
_entity.id
_entity.type
_entity.pdbx_description
1 polymer ?
#
loop_
_entity_poly.entity_id
_entity_poly.type
_entity_poly.pdbx_seq_one_letter_code
_entity_poly.pdbx_strand_id
1 'polypeptide(L)'
;GLYPRQSFFEPSNSSITSTLGRTVLTSCSTLLVLLFIFIRGGDAIRSFVFAMIFGVIIGTFATIYVAAPVAYLTDARRNKGAKA
;
A
#
# COMPACT_ATOMS: atom_id res chain seq x y z
N GLY A 1 -29.07 16.27 -13.97
CA GLY A 1 -27.99 15.41 -13.46
C GLY A 1 -27.32 16.10 -12.30
N LEU A 2 -27.45 15.58 -11.09
CA LEU A 2 -26.87 16.21 -9.90
C LEU A 2 -26.40 15.10 -8.96
N TYR A 3 -25.08 14.89 -8.91
CA TYR A 3 -24.45 14.12 -7.84
C TYR A 3 -24.68 14.89 -6.53
N PRO A 4 -25.43 14.33 -5.56
CA PRO A 4 -25.57 14.91 -4.24
C PRO A 4 -24.18 14.98 -3.60
N ARG A 5 -23.90 16.04 -2.83
CA ARG A 5 -22.64 16.16 -2.09
C ARG A 5 -22.57 15.11 -0.99
N GLN A 6 -22.18 13.90 -1.35
CA GLN A 6 -21.69 12.90 -0.42
C GLN A 6 -20.38 13.45 0.13
N SER A 7 -20.24 13.46 1.45
CA SER A 7 -18.98 13.68 2.16
C SER A 7 -17.84 13.04 1.37
N PHE A 8 -16.89 13.83 0.84
CA PHE A 8 -15.71 13.30 0.12
C PHE A 8 -14.92 12.26 0.95
N PHE A 9 -15.18 12.18 2.27
CA PHE A 9 -14.72 11.15 3.19
C PHE A 9 -15.27 9.73 2.88
N GLU A 10 -16.51 9.56 2.44
CA GLU A 10 -17.09 8.22 2.16
C GLU A 10 -16.44 7.53 0.93
N PRO A 11 -16.27 8.22 -0.21
CA PRO A 11 -15.59 7.64 -1.38
C PRO A 11 -14.11 7.40 -1.13
N SER A 12 -13.44 8.28 -0.37
CA SER A 12 -12.00 8.14 -0.09
C SER A 12 -11.73 6.95 0.82
N ASN A 13 -12.52 6.75 1.88
CA ASN A 13 -12.39 5.56 2.75
C ASN A 13 -12.66 4.26 1.99
N SER A 14 -13.71 4.24 1.14
CA SER A 14 -14.05 3.07 0.31
C SER A 14 -12.98 2.73 -0.74
N SER A 15 -12.30 3.75 -1.29
CA SER A 15 -11.23 3.57 -2.28
C SER A 15 -9.91 3.12 -1.64
N ILE A 16 -9.61 3.64 -0.44
CA ILE A 16 -8.44 3.27 0.36
C ILE A 16 -8.57 1.81 0.81
N THR A 17 -9.72 1.37 1.34
CA THR A 17 -9.93 -0.04 1.72
C THR A 17 -9.89 -1.00 0.51
N SER A 18 -10.43 -0.60 -0.65
CA SER A 18 -10.38 -1.41 -1.88
C SER A 18 -8.95 -1.58 -2.41
N THR A 19 -8.15 -0.52 -2.37
CA THR A 19 -6.76 -0.54 -2.86
C THR A 19 -5.82 -1.19 -1.85
N LEU A 20 -6.05 -0.98 -0.54
CA LEU A 20 -5.36 -1.69 0.54
C LEU A 20 -5.56 -3.20 0.43
N GLY A 21 -6.78 -3.67 0.16
CA GLY A 21 -7.06 -5.09 -0.05
C GLY A 21 -6.22 -5.71 -1.16
N ARG A 22 -6.05 -5.00 -2.29
CA ARG A 22 -5.17 -5.47 -3.38
C ARG A 22 -3.69 -5.39 -3.03
N THR A 23 -3.27 -4.34 -2.32
CA THR A 23 -1.87 -4.15 -1.91
C THR A 23 -1.43 -5.25 -0.96
N VAL A 24 -2.26 -5.57 0.03
CA VAL A 24 -2.03 -6.66 0.97
C VAL A 24 -2.02 -8.01 0.26
N LEU A 25 -2.96 -8.26 -0.66
CA LEU A 25 -3.03 -9.51 -1.41
C LEU A 25 -1.78 -9.73 -2.28
N THR A 26 -1.31 -8.69 -2.99
CA THR A 26 -0.08 -8.75 -3.78
C THR A 26 1.15 -8.92 -2.89
N SER A 27 1.28 -8.18 -1.79
CA SER A 27 2.39 -8.35 -0.83
C SER A 27 2.43 -9.77 -0.26
N CYS A 28 1.30 -10.31 0.20
CA CYS A 28 1.22 -11.70 0.69
C CYS A 28 1.60 -12.72 -0.38
N SER A 29 1.13 -12.53 -1.62
CA SER A 29 1.48 -13.40 -2.74
C SER A 29 3.00 -13.38 -3.03
N THR A 30 3.62 -12.20 -3.03
CA THR A 30 5.08 -12.08 -3.23
C THR A 30 5.88 -12.72 -2.09
N LEU A 31 5.45 -12.56 -0.84
CA LEU A 31 6.08 -13.22 0.31
C LEU A 31 6.00 -14.75 0.21
N LEU A 32 4.84 -15.28 -0.21
CA LEU A 32 4.68 -16.72 -0.45
C LEU A 32 5.66 -17.23 -1.51
N VAL A 33 5.77 -16.53 -2.64
CA VAL A 33 6.71 -16.88 -3.72
C VAL A 33 8.16 -16.83 -3.22
N LEU A 34 8.55 -15.77 -2.53
CA LEU A 34 9.90 -15.62 -1.97
C LEU A 34 10.23 -16.72 -0.96
N LEU A 35 9.25 -17.15 -0.16
CA LEU A 35 9.41 -18.23 0.81
C LEU A 35 9.64 -19.59 0.14
N PHE A 36 8.94 -19.87 -0.96
CA PHE A 36 9.20 -21.06 -1.78
C PHE A 36 10.58 -21.04 -2.43
N ILE A 37 11.01 -19.88 -2.94
CA ILE A 37 12.36 -19.71 -3.51
C ILE A 37 13.42 -19.81 -2.41
N PHE A 38 13.18 -19.34 -1.19
CA PHE A 38 14.15 -19.45 -0.10
C PHE A 38 14.37 -20.91 0.35
N ILE A 39 13.33 -21.74 0.30
CA ILE A 39 13.41 -23.17 0.67
C ILE A 39 14.03 -24.02 -0.45
N ARG A 40 13.69 -23.75 -1.73
CA ARG A 40 14.11 -24.56 -2.89
C ARG A 40 15.22 -23.92 -3.76
N GLY A 41 15.55 -22.67 -3.53
CA GLY A 41 16.52 -21.91 -4.32
C GLY A 41 17.96 -22.29 -3.95
N GLY A 42 18.81 -22.43 -4.96
CA GLY A 42 20.23 -22.72 -4.77
C GLY A 42 20.98 -21.60 -4.04
N ASP A 43 22.20 -21.88 -3.58
CA ASP A 43 22.98 -20.98 -2.72
C ASP A 43 23.20 -19.58 -3.33
N ALA A 44 23.32 -19.48 -4.65
CA ALA A 44 23.55 -18.21 -5.34
C ALA A 44 22.40 -17.18 -5.20
N ILE A 45 21.15 -17.64 -5.08
CA ILE A 45 19.95 -16.77 -5.01
C ILE A 45 19.48 -16.52 -3.58
N ARG A 46 20.01 -17.26 -2.61
CA ARG A 46 19.53 -17.23 -1.22
C ARG A 46 19.75 -15.86 -0.55
N SER A 47 20.92 -15.24 -0.77
CA SER A 47 21.25 -13.91 -0.26
C SER A 47 20.37 -12.82 -0.87
N PHE A 48 20.10 -12.92 -2.17
CA PHE A 48 19.23 -11.99 -2.90
C PHE A 48 17.77 -12.08 -2.43
N VAL A 49 17.25 -13.31 -2.29
CA VAL A 49 15.88 -13.54 -1.83
C VAL A 49 15.70 -13.08 -0.38
N PHE A 50 16.71 -13.24 0.46
CA PHE A 50 16.69 -12.72 1.83
C PHE A 50 16.53 -11.20 1.87
N ALA A 51 17.26 -10.47 1.01
CA ALA A 51 17.11 -9.02 0.86
C ALA A 51 15.71 -8.62 0.33
N MET A 52 15.18 -9.37 -0.64
CA MET A 52 13.82 -9.17 -1.17
C MET A 52 12.74 -9.34 -0.11
N ILE A 53 12.83 -10.36 0.75
CA ILE A 53 11.87 -10.58 1.85
C ILE A 53 11.85 -9.37 2.78
N PHE A 54 13.02 -8.88 3.20
CA PHE A 54 13.14 -7.69 4.03
C PHE A 54 12.55 -6.44 3.33
N GLY A 55 12.83 -6.27 2.05
CA GLY A 55 12.29 -5.17 1.24
C GLY A 55 10.77 -5.18 1.14
N VAL A 56 10.16 -6.35 0.93
CA VAL A 56 8.69 -6.49 0.86
C VAL A 56 8.04 -6.21 2.21
N ILE A 57 8.62 -6.70 3.31
CA ILE A 57 8.10 -6.44 4.66
C ILE A 57 8.12 -4.94 4.95
N ILE A 58 9.27 -4.29 4.79
CA ILE A 58 9.43 -2.86 5.04
C ILE A 58 8.56 -2.03 4.08
N GLY A 59 8.51 -2.39 2.79
CA GLY A 59 7.71 -1.70 1.78
C GLY A 59 6.21 -1.80 2.03
N THR A 60 5.72 -2.94 2.53
CA THR A 60 4.30 -3.12 2.87
C THR A 60 3.93 -2.28 4.09
N PHE A 61 4.76 -2.31 5.16
CA PHE A 61 4.53 -1.48 6.33
C PHE A 61 4.62 0.02 6.01
N ALA A 62 5.62 0.43 5.22
CA ALA A 62 5.78 1.81 4.79
C ALA A 62 4.57 2.28 3.97
N THR A 63 4.05 1.45 3.06
CA THR A 63 2.88 1.84 2.25
C THR A 63 1.64 2.02 3.11
N ILE A 64 1.35 1.10 4.05
CA ILE A 64 0.14 1.19 4.89
C ILE A 64 0.24 2.39 5.86
N TYR A 65 1.39 2.58 6.52
CA TYR A 65 1.56 3.60 7.55
C TYR A 65 1.95 4.98 7.03
N VAL A 66 2.61 5.09 5.86
CA VAL A 66 3.03 6.38 5.29
C VAL A 66 2.03 6.88 4.27
N ALA A 67 1.43 6.02 3.44
CA ALA A 67 0.52 6.50 2.38
C ALA A 67 -0.79 7.06 2.96
N ALA A 68 -1.34 6.46 4.03
CA ALA A 68 -2.56 6.93 4.66
C ALA A 68 -2.46 8.38 5.22
N PRO A 69 -1.46 8.73 6.04
CA PRO A 69 -1.30 10.10 6.52
C PRO A 69 -0.84 11.07 5.42
N VAL A 70 -0.03 10.62 4.45
CA VAL A 70 0.38 11.47 3.31
C VAL A 70 -0.83 11.84 2.45
N ALA A 71 -1.74 10.90 2.18
CA ALA A 71 -2.98 11.18 1.47
C ALA A 71 -3.87 12.17 2.25
N TYR A 72 -4.02 11.98 3.56
CA TYR A 72 -4.78 12.87 4.43
C TYR A 72 -4.20 14.30 4.48
N LEU A 73 -2.87 14.43 4.62
CA LEU A 73 -2.18 15.72 4.63
C LEU A 73 -2.29 16.46 3.29
N THR A 74 -2.22 15.72 2.18
CA THR A 74 -2.35 16.30 0.83
C THR A 74 -3.77 16.79 0.59
N ASP A 75 -4.77 16.05 1.03
CA ASP A 75 -6.18 16.47 0.95
C ASP A 75 -6.46 17.70 1.84
N ALA A 76 -5.95 17.70 3.07
CA ALA A 76 -6.08 18.84 4.00
C ALA A 76 -5.43 20.13 3.44
N ARG A 77 -4.30 20.03 2.73
CA ARG A 77 -3.67 21.18 2.06
C ARG A 77 -4.45 21.66 0.85
N ARG A 78 -4.99 20.74 0.04
CA ARG A 78 -5.82 21.06 -1.13
C ARG A 78 -7.13 21.75 -0.73
N ASN A 79 -7.73 21.37 0.39
CA ASN A 79 -8.96 21.99 0.90
C ASN A 79 -8.72 23.40 1.48
N LYS A 80 -7.48 23.71 1.92
CA LYS A 80 -7.10 25.05 2.40
C LYS A 80 -6.98 26.08 1.25
N GLY A 81 -6.60 25.65 0.05
CA GLY A 81 -6.49 26.50 -1.13
C GLY A 81 -7.83 26.87 -1.79
N ALA A 82 -8.89 26.10 -1.56
CA ALA A 82 -10.24 26.40 -2.06
C ALA A 82 -11.02 27.41 -1.19
N LYS A 83 -10.43 27.84 -0.06
CA LYS A 83 -11.00 28.84 0.87
C LYS A 83 -10.23 30.17 0.88
N ALA A 84 -9.27 30.36 -0.02
CA ALA A 84 -8.54 31.62 -0.22
C ALA A 84 -9.06 32.35 -1.47
#